data_AF-X1RCG0-F1
#
_entry.id   AF-X1RCG0-F1
#
_cell.length_a   1.000
_cell.length_b   1.000
_cell.length_c   1.000
_cell.angle_alpha   90.00
_cell.angle_beta   90.00
_cell.angle_gamma   90.00
#
_symmetry.space_group_name_H-M   'P 1'
#
loop_
_entity.id
_entity.type
_entity.pdbx_description
1 polymer ?
#
loop_
_entity_poly.entity_id
_entity_poly.type
_entity_poly.pdbx_seq_one_letter_code
_entity_poly.pdbx_strand_id
1 'polypeptide(L)'
;MINQQLLAPKKRKPIARTTYGGPQYVAVKGNVQRIKLHRGCPWAKIHDFYYEPFDHEDFPIPPLMKNQVQILDMNFLARKDALKVIKELGTKRVNGRVVHYELVCGIDFRLLTQEIADALKKSRFVRPRLAWDGPLEDQKKIKNIIKILTKACYKR
;
A
#
# COMPACT_ATOMS: atom_id res chain seq x y z
N MET A 1 -8.27 -33.98 7.51
CA MET A 1 -8.36 -32.91 6.50
C MET A 1 -9.57 -32.05 6.85
N ILE A 2 -9.36 -30.84 7.37
CA ILE A 2 -10.44 -29.92 7.69
C ILE A 2 -10.79 -29.17 6.40
N ASN A 3 -11.94 -29.50 5.80
CA ASN A 3 -12.49 -28.74 4.70
C ASN A 3 -12.96 -27.38 5.23
N GLN A 4 -12.18 -26.33 5.01
CA GLN A 4 -12.66 -24.96 5.18
C GLN A 4 -13.74 -24.70 4.14
N GLN A 5 -14.97 -24.51 4.61
CA GLN A 5 -16.09 -24.08 3.80
C GLN A 5 -15.82 -22.65 3.33
N LEU A 6 -15.75 -22.43 2.01
CA LEU A 6 -15.59 -21.10 1.42
C LEU A 6 -16.79 -20.22 1.82
N LEU A 7 -16.56 -19.24 2.69
CA LEU A 7 -17.61 -18.38 3.26
C LEU A 7 -18.17 -17.35 2.25
N ALA A 8 -17.71 -17.31 0.99
CA ALA A 8 -18.28 -16.42 0.00
C ALA A 8 -18.11 -16.85 -1.47
N PRO A 9 -19.12 -16.60 -2.33
CA PRO A 9 -19.06 -16.95 -3.75
C PRO A 9 -18.09 -16.07 -4.55
N LYS A 10 -17.32 -16.69 -5.47
CA LYS A 10 -16.36 -16.09 -6.42
C LYS A 10 -16.90 -15.00 -7.35
N LYS A 11 -18.23 -14.81 -7.42
CA LYS A 11 -18.89 -13.79 -8.25
C LYS A 11 -19.55 -12.72 -7.37
N ARG A 12 -18.75 -11.92 -6.66
CA ARG A 12 -19.28 -10.76 -5.92
C ARG A 12 -19.57 -9.63 -6.92
N LYS A 13 -20.79 -9.09 -6.90
CA LYS A 13 -21.06 -7.76 -7.49
C LYS A 13 -20.15 -6.74 -6.80
N PRO A 14 -19.64 -5.70 -7.49
CA PRO A 14 -18.90 -4.62 -6.84
C PRO A 14 -19.70 -4.15 -5.62
N ILE A 15 -19.07 -4.16 -4.45
CA ILE A 15 -19.75 -3.72 -3.23
C ILE A 15 -20.05 -2.23 -3.41
N ALA A 16 -21.33 -1.85 -3.31
CA ALA A 16 -21.71 -0.45 -3.36
C ALA A 16 -20.86 0.34 -2.35
N ARG A 17 -20.20 1.41 -2.82
CA ARG A 17 -19.24 2.26 -2.08
C ARG A 17 -17.79 1.76 -1.98
N THR A 18 -17.39 0.70 -2.66
CA THR A 18 -15.95 0.51 -2.96
C THR A 18 -15.56 1.43 -4.11
N THR A 19 -14.33 1.96 -4.09
CA THR A 19 -13.84 2.82 -5.19
C THR A 19 -13.58 2.04 -6.48
N TYR A 20 -13.88 0.74 -6.50
CA TYR A 20 -13.64 -0.13 -7.65
C TYR A 20 -14.52 0.28 -8.84
N GLY A 21 -13.89 0.55 -9.98
CA GLY A 21 -14.56 1.05 -11.19
C GLY A 21 -14.94 2.55 -11.14
N GLY A 22 -14.65 3.25 -10.04
CA GLY A 22 -14.87 4.70 -9.92
C GLY A 22 -13.65 5.54 -10.32
N PRO A 23 -13.73 6.87 -10.33
CA PRO A 23 -12.56 7.72 -10.55
C PRO A 23 -11.52 7.58 -9.42
N GLN A 24 -10.29 8.05 -9.67
CA GLN A 24 -9.24 8.10 -8.65
C GLN A 24 -9.74 8.80 -7.37
N TYR A 25 -9.48 8.20 -6.21
CA TYR A 25 -9.86 8.80 -4.93
C TYR A 25 -8.84 9.87 -4.51
N VAL A 26 -9.33 11.09 -4.29
CA VAL A 26 -8.56 12.21 -3.73
C VAL A 26 -9.46 12.97 -2.76
N ALA A 27 -9.00 13.15 -1.53
CA ALA A 27 -9.74 13.90 -0.52
C ALA A 27 -8.79 14.67 0.41
N VAL A 28 -9.20 15.86 0.83
CA VAL A 28 -8.46 16.63 1.84
C VAL A 28 -9.35 16.83 3.05
N LYS A 29 -8.85 16.43 4.23
CA LYS A 29 -9.54 16.58 5.50
C LYS A 29 -8.58 17.17 6.52
N GLY A 30 -8.81 18.43 6.88
CA GLY A 30 -7.93 19.17 7.80
C GLY A 30 -6.49 19.26 7.26
N ASN A 31 -5.55 18.67 8.00
CA ASN A 31 -4.12 18.70 7.67
C ASN A 31 -3.63 17.50 6.84
N VAL A 32 -4.52 16.56 6.51
CA VAL A 32 -4.17 15.34 5.79
C VAL A 32 -4.85 15.32 4.43
N GLN A 33 -4.08 14.93 3.40
CA GLN A 33 -4.60 14.58 2.10
C GLN A 33 -4.56 13.06 1.92
N ARG A 34 -5.67 12.47 1.50
CA ARG A 34 -5.79 11.05 1.18
C ARG A 34 -5.85 10.87 -0.32
N ILE A 35 -5.05 9.96 -0.83
CA ILE A 35 -4.96 9.66 -2.27
C ILE A 35 -4.99 8.15 -2.48
N LYS A 36 -5.46 7.73 -3.65
CA LYS A 36 -5.27 6.37 -4.17
C LYS A 36 -4.36 6.46 -5.39
N LEU A 37 -3.28 5.70 -5.40
CA LEU A 37 -2.37 5.58 -6.54
C LEU A 37 -2.56 4.24 -7.24
N HIS A 38 -3.02 3.19 -6.57
CA HIS A 38 -3.13 1.86 -7.16
C HIS A 38 -4.43 1.18 -6.78
N ARG A 39 -5.03 0.51 -7.75
CA ARG A 39 -5.98 -0.58 -7.55
C ARG A 39 -5.42 -1.86 -8.10
N GLY A 40 -5.79 -2.95 -7.47
CA GLY A 40 -5.33 -4.27 -7.86
C GLY A 40 -4.51 -4.94 -6.78
N CYS A 41 -4.58 -6.26 -6.76
CA CYS A 41 -3.72 -7.07 -5.96
C CYS A 41 -3.55 -8.46 -6.59
N PRO A 42 -2.30 -8.92 -6.75
CA PRO A 42 -2.03 -10.22 -7.37
C PRO A 42 -2.61 -11.39 -6.56
N TRP A 43 -2.88 -11.19 -5.27
CA TRP A 43 -3.44 -12.21 -4.38
C TRP A 43 -4.96 -12.17 -4.25
N ALA A 44 -5.65 -11.25 -4.93
CA ALA A 44 -7.11 -11.12 -4.86
C ALA A 44 -7.86 -12.40 -5.32
N LYS A 45 -7.25 -13.23 -6.18
CA LYS A 45 -7.82 -14.52 -6.60
C LYS A 45 -7.64 -15.65 -5.57
N ILE A 46 -6.75 -15.46 -4.60
CA ILE A 46 -6.33 -16.47 -3.63
C ILE A 46 -6.94 -16.18 -2.25
N HIS A 47 -7.16 -14.91 -1.91
CA HIS A 47 -7.69 -14.50 -0.61
C HIS A 47 -9.19 -14.14 -0.70
N ASP A 48 -10.05 -14.94 -0.06
CA ASP A 48 -11.51 -14.76 -0.10
C ASP A 48 -12.01 -13.47 0.58
N PHE A 49 -11.19 -12.90 1.47
CA PHE A 49 -11.51 -11.69 2.25
C PHE A 49 -10.97 -10.40 1.63
N TYR A 50 -10.32 -10.48 0.46
CA TYR A 50 -9.75 -9.30 -0.19
C TYR A 50 -10.82 -8.50 -0.95
N TYR A 51 -10.89 -7.20 -0.68
CA TYR A 51 -11.87 -6.29 -1.31
C TYR A 51 -11.36 -5.63 -2.60
N GLU A 52 -10.06 -5.73 -2.87
CA GLU A 52 -9.47 -5.17 -4.09
C GLU A 52 -9.61 -6.17 -5.26
N PRO A 53 -9.79 -5.70 -6.49
CA PRO A 53 -9.75 -6.55 -7.68
C PRO A 53 -8.40 -7.24 -7.90
N PHE A 54 -8.41 -8.27 -8.74
CA PHE A 54 -7.19 -8.82 -9.32
C PHE A 54 -6.56 -7.87 -10.36
N ASP A 55 -7.40 -7.17 -11.13
CA ASP A 55 -6.93 -6.30 -12.20
C ASP A 55 -6.20 -5.07 -11.64
N HIS A 56 -5.09 -4.74 -12.29
CA HIS A 56 -4.23 -3.63 -11.89
C HIS A 56 -4.63 -2.36 -12.64
N GLU A 57 -4.85 -1.28 -11.89
CA GLU A 57 -5.11 0.05 -12.41
C GLU A 57 -4.22 1.04 -11.64
N ASP A 58 -3.30 1.66 -12.37
CA ASP A 58 -2.33 2.61 -11.84
C ASP A 58 -2.79 4.04 -12.14
N PHE A 59 -2.89 4.87 -11.09
CA PHE A 59 -3.22 6.28 -11.20
C PHE A 59 -1.98 7.17 -11.16
N PRO A 60 -2.03 8.37 -11.77
CA PRO A 60 -1.01 9.38 -11.59
C PRO A 60 -1.03 9.95 -10.16
N ILE A 61 0.06 10.59 -9.75
CA ILE A 61 0.09 11.35 -8.50
C ILE A 61 -0.76 12.61 -8.67
N PRO A 62 -1.85 12.81 -7.90
CA PRO A 62 -2.68 13.99 -8.03
C PRO A 62 -1.97 15.23 -7.43
N PRO A 63 -2.46 16.45 -7.69
CA PRO A 63 -1.93 17.65 -7.02
C PRO A 63 -1.93 17.50 -5.49
N LEU A 64 -0.79 17.77 -4.87
CA LEU A 64 -0.63 17.69 -3.42
C LEU A 64 -0.84 19.09 -2.80
N MET A 65 -1.78 19.19 -1.88
CA MET A 65 -2.14 20.42 -1.15
C MET A 65 -1.74 20.36 0.32
N LYS A 66 -1.29 19.21 0.82
CA LYS A 66 -0.89 19.00 2.22
C LYS A 66 0.46 18.30 2.31
N ASN A 67 1.22 18.62 3.36
CA ASN A 67 2.50 17.98 3.65
C ASN A 67 2.37 16.61 4.33
N GLN A 68 1.15 16.21 4.71
CA GLN A 68 0.84 14.87 5.21
C GLN A 68 -0.09 14.19 4.23
N VAL A 69 0.38 13.11 3.62
CA VAL A 69 -0.35 12.35 2.61
C VAL A 69 -0.52 10.91 3.06
N GLN A 70 -1.76 10.43 3.02
CA GLN A 70 -2.13 9.05 3.27
C GLN A 70 -2.47 8.38 1.95
N ILE A 71 -1.77 7.30 1.63
CA ILE A 71 -2.02 6.47 0.45
C ILE A 71 -2.90 5.30 0.89
N LEU A 72 -4.09 5.22 0.28
CA LEU A 72 -5.14 4.26 0.63
C LEU A 72 -5.11 2.99 -0.22
N ASP A 73 -4.02 2.77 -0.93
CA ASP A 73 -3.84 1.60 -1.76
C ASP A 73 -3.81 0.35 -0.88
N MET A 74 -4.62 -0.64 -1.24
CA MET A 74 -4.64 -1.91 -0.52
C MET A 74 -3.30 -2.67 -0.68
N ASN A 75 -2.57 -2.40 -1.77
CA ASN A 75 -1.27 -2.97 -2.03
C ASN A 75 -0.42 -2.08 -2.95
N PHE A 76 0.10 -0.98 -2.41
CA PHE A 76 0.89 -0.01 -3.18
C PHE A 76 2.10 -0.63 -3.91
N LEU A 77 2.75 -1.65 -3.33
CA LEU A 77 3.92 -2.28 -3.95
C LEU A 77 3.59 -3.23 -5.10
N ALA A 78 2.32 -3.57 -5.32
CA ALA A 78 1.89 -4.35 -6.48
C ALA A 78 1.90 -3.55 -7.79
N ARG A 79 2.08 -2.23 -7.72
CA ARG A 79 2.35 -1.40 -8.89
C ARG A 79 3.62 -1.87 -9.61
N LYS A 80 3.56 -1.94 -10.95
CA LYS A 80 4.74 -2.30 -11.77
C LYS A 80 5.86 -1.27 -11.66
N ASP A 81 5.49 0.00 -11.43
CA ASP A 81 6.39 1.14 -11.34
C ASP A 81 6.57 1.65 -9.90
N ALA A 82 6.25 0.85 -8.88
CA ALA A 82 6.24 1.26 -7.47
C ALA A 82 7.51 2.04 -7.07
N LEU A 83 8.69 1.52 -7.41
CA LEU A 83 9.97 2.17 -7.09
C LEU A 83 10.13 3.55 -7.74
N LYS A 84 9.67 3.71 -8.99
CA LYS A 84 9.71 4.99 -9.71
C LYS A 84 8.78 5.99 -9.03
N VAL A 85 7.56 5.58 -8.71
CA VAL A 85 6.56 6.43 -8.03
C VAL A 85 7.02 6.83 -6.63
N ILE A 86 7.65 5.92 -5.87
CA ILE A 86 8.25 6.21 -4.56
C ILE A 86 9.28 7.34 -4.71
N LYS A 87 10.22 7.20 -5.65
CA LYS A 87 11.26 8.21 -5.90
C LYS A 87 10.64 9.54 -6.32
N GLU A 88 9.62 9.54 -7.17
CA GLU A 88 8.91 10.75 -7.59
C GLU A 88 8.22 11.45 -6.41
N LEU A 89 7.50 10.70 -5.57
CA LEU A 89 6.88 11.22 -4.35
C LEU A 89 7.90 11.88 -3.42
N GLY A 90 9.11 11.30 -3.32
CA GLY A 90 10.22 11.84 -2.53
C GLY A 90 10.70 13.24 -2.94
N THR A 91 10.40 13.66 -4.17
CA THR A 91 10.74 15.00 -4.70
C THR A 91 9.69 16.07 -4.39
N LYS A 92 8.46 15.67 -4.06
CA LYS A 92 7.33 16.61 -3.95
C LYS A 92 7.47 17.52 -2.74
N ARG A 93 7.06 18.77 -2.94
CA ARG A 93 7.00 19.82 -1.91
C ARG A 93 5.67 20.53 -2.00
N VAL A 94 5.15 20.93 -0.85
CA VAL A 94 3.96 21.79 -0.72
C VAL A 94 4.38 22.98 0.14
N ASN A 95 4.19 24.20 -0.38
CA ASN A 95 4.59 25.46 0.25
C ASN A 95 6.09 25.45 0.66
N GLY A 96 6.96 25.00 -0.24
CA GLY A 96 8.42 24.87 -0.01
C GLY A 96 8.84 23.73 0.93
N ARG A 97 7.90 23.14 1.67
CA ARG A 97 8.15 22.08 2.66
C ARG A 97 7.98 20.69 2.05
N VAL A 98 8.75 19.74 2.56
CA VAL A 98 8.67 18.33 2.13
C VAL A 98 7.32 17.70 2.48
N VAL A 99 6.95 16.65 1.76
CA VAL A 99 5.76 15.84 2.04
C VAL A 99 6.17 14.53 2.74
N HIS A 100 5.35 14.11 3.71
CA HIS A 100 5.47 12.82 4.39
C HIS A 100 4.30 11.93 3.99
N TYR A 101 4.61 10.65 3.77
CA TYR A 101 3.66 9.68 3.25
C TYR A 101 3.40 8.55 4.25
N GLU A 102 2.16 8.08 4.33
CA GLU A 102 1.79 6.90 5.12
C GLU A 102 1.02 5.93 4.23
N LEU A 103 1.47 4.67 4.20
CA LEU A 103 0.72 3.57 3.57
C LEU A 103 -0.28 3.04 4.59
N VAL A 104 -1.57 3.31 4.37
CA VAL A 104 -2.59 3.03 5.38
C VAL A 104 -2.88 1.53 5.53
N CYS A 105 -2.97 0.81 4.41
CA CYS A 105 -3.34 -0.61 4.39
C CYS A 105 -2.15 -1.56 4.63
N GLY A 106 -0.94 -1.02 4.76
CA GLY A 106 0.28 -1.79 4.99
C GLY A 106 0.94 -2.31 3.72
N ILE A 107 2.11 -2.88 3.93
CA ILE A 107 3.02 -3.39 2.91
C ILE A 107 2.90 -4.90 2.89
N ASP A 108 2.67 -5.46 1.71
CA ASP A 108 2.86 -6.89 1.51
C ASP A 108 4.35 -7.23 1.64
N PHE A 109 4.67 -8.01 2.67
CA PHE A 109 6.05 -8.34 3.01
C PHE A 109 6.77 -9.13 1.90
N ARG A 110 6.04 -9.75 0.96
CA ARG A 110 6.63 -10.50 -0.16
C ARG A 110 7.18 -9.59 -1.26
N LEU A 111 6.71 -8.34 -1.32
CA LEU A 111 7.15 -7.34 -2.32
C LEU A 111 8.18 -6.37 -1.76
N LEU A 112 8.45 -6.41 -0.46
CA LEU A 112 9.36 -5.49 0.18
C LEU A 112 10.81 -6.00 0.08
N THR A 113 11.58 -5.39 -0.81
CA THR A 113 13.03 -5.59 -0.92
C THR A 113 13.80 -4.52 -0.14
N GLN A 114 15.12 -4.71 0.03
CA GLN A 114 15.96 -3.68 0.65
C GLN A 114 15.97 -2.38 -0.15
N GLU A 115 16.02 -2.45 -1.49
CA GLU A 115 15.99 -1.27 -2.36
C GLU A 115 14.70 -0.47 -2.17
N ILE A 116 13.56 -1.16 -2.11
CA ILE A 116 12.26 -0.51 -1.88
C ILE A 116 12.22 0.11 -0.48
N ALA A 117 12.70 -0.59 0.55
CA ALA A 117 12.74 -0.05 1.91
C ALA A 117 13.60 1.23 2.00
N ASP A 118 14.77 1.24 1.37
CA ASP A 118 15.65 2.40 1.32
C ASP A 118 14.99 3.56 0.56
N ALA A 119 14.31 3.27 -0.56
CA ALA A 119 13.60 4.26 -1.35
C ALA A 119 12.41 4.86 -0.57
N LEU A 120 11.62 4.04 0.12
CA LEU A 120 10.54 4.47 1.00
C LEU A 120 11.07 5.42 2.07
N LYS A 121 12.17 5.05 2.75
CA LYS A 121 12.77 5.88 3.79
C LYS A 121 13.25 7.22 3.24
N LYS A 122 14.04 7.20 2.16
CA LYS A 122 14.57 8.41 1.50
C LYS A 122 13.44 9.33 1.03
N SER A 123 12.33 8.73 0.61
CA SER A 123 11.12 9.43 0.14
C SER A 123 10.15 9.79 1.26
N ARG A 124 10.58 9.68 2.53
CA ARG A 124 9.84 10.12 3.73
C ARG A 124 8.50 9.41 3.92
N PHE A 125 8.42 8.16 3.51
CA PHE A 125 7.37 7.26 3.97
C PHE A 125 7.59 6.97 5.44
N VAL A 126 6.61 7.26 6.27
CA VAL A 126 6.65 7.10 7.73
C VAL A 126 5.76 5.95 8.17
N ARG A 127 6.07 5.39 9.35
CA ARG A 127 5.27 4.35 10.01
C ARG A 127 4.92 3.18 9.07
N PRO A 128 5.93 2.46 8.54
CA PRO A 128 5.65 1.31 7.70
C PRO A 128 4.83 0.30 8.50
N ARG A 129 3.72 -0.15 7.93
CA ARG A 129 2.87 -1.21 8.47
C ARG A 129 3.07 -2.45 7.62
N LEU A 130 3.13 -3.63 8.22
CA LEU A 130 3.23 -4.89 7.51
C LEU A 130 1.87 -5.57 7.50
N ALA A 131 1.40 -5.99 6.33
CA ALA A 131 0.22 -6.84 6.22
C ALA A 131 0.65 -8.29 6.51
N TRP A 132 0.29 -8.81 7.68
CA TRP A 132 0.56 -10.19 8.08
C TRP A 132 -0.70 -10.84 8.66
N ASP A 133 -1.60 -11.22 7.76
CA ASP A 133 -2.80 -12.01 8.07
C ASP A 133 -2.59 -13.51 7.77
N GLY A 134 -1.33 -13.89 7.53
CA GLY A 134 -0.90 -15.25 7.23
C GLY A 134 -0.65 -16.08 8.49
N PRO A 135 -0.25 -17.34 8.33
CA PRO A 135 -0.09 -18.24 9.46
C PRO A 135 1.21 -17.95 10.23
N LEU A 136 1.31 -18.47 11.46
CA LEU A 136 2.42 -18.16 12.38
C LEU A 136 3.80 -18.58 11.82
N GLU A 137 3.83 -19.56 10.93
CA GLU A 137 5.03 -20.07 10.26
C GLU A 137 5.75 -18.98 9.45
N ASP A 138 5.03 -17.95 9.00
CA ASP A 138 5.60 -16.80 8.31
C ASP A 138 6.42 -15.87 9.24
N GLN A 139 6.44 -16.11 10.55
CA GLN A 139 7.21 -15.32 11.52
C GLN A 139 8.69 -15.12 11.13
N LYS A 140 9.31 -16.13 10.50
CA LYS A 140 10.71 -16.03 10.04
C LYS A 140 10.86 -15.02 8.89
N LYS A 141 9.87 -14.98 7.98
CA LYS A 141 9.82 -14.01 6.89
C LYS A 141 9.59 -12.61 7.44
N ILE A 142 8.64 -12.45 8.37
CA ILE A 142 8.37 -11.17 9.04
C ILE A 142 9.60 -10.67 9.80
N LYS A 143 10.31 -11.54 10.52
CA LYS A 143 11.56 -11.18 11.20
C LYS A 143 12.62 -10.66 10.22
N ASN A 144 12.73 -11.26 9.03
CA ASN A 144 13.64 -10.78 7.98
C ASN A 144 13.21 -9.41 7.44
N ILE A 145 11.91 -9.18 7.33
CA ILE A 145 11.36 -7.92 6.83
C ILE A 145 11.56 -6.78 7.85
N ILE A 146 11.43 -7.08 9.14
CA ILE A 146 11.81 -6.15 10.20
C ILE A 146 13.31 -5.80 10.11
N LYS A 147 14.19 -6.76 9.80
CA LYS A 147 15.62 -6.47 9.57
C LYS A 147 15.83 -5.55 8.37
N ILE A 148 15.13 -5.78 7.25
CA ILE A 148 15.18 -4.91 6.06
C ILE A 148 14.77 -3.47 6.41
N LEU A 149 13.64 -3.29 7.11
CA LEU A 149 13.17 -1.98 7.55
C LEU A 149 14.13 -1.32 8.53
N THR A 150 14.68 -2.08 9.49
CA THR A 150 15.68 -1.57 10.45
C THR A 150 16.94 -1.12 9.72
N LYS A 151 17.42 -1.89 8.74
CA LYS A 151 18.59 -1.54 7.91
C LYS A 151 18.34 -0.29 7.07
N ALA A 152 17.10 -0.07 6.63
CA ALA A 152 16.66 1.17 5.99
C ALA A 152 16.43 2.33 6.98
N CYS A 153 16.89 2.22 8.24
CA CYS A 153 16.79 3.25 9.27
C CYS A 153 15.34 3.57 9.72
N TYR A 154 14.41 2.62 9.60
CA TYR A 154 13.15 2.72 10.33
C TYR A 154 13.36 2.38 11.81
N LYS A 155 12.74 3.18 12.68
CA LYS A 155 12.76 2.94 14.13
C LYS A 155 11.84 1.76 14.44
N ARG A 156 12.24 0.95 15.43
CA ARG A 156 11.40 -0.07 16.04
C ARG A 156 10.33 0.58 16.92
#